data_AF-A0A2W5R2X7-F1
#
_entry.id   AF-A0A2W5R2X7-F1
#
_cell.length_a   1.000
_cell.length_b   1.000
_cell.length_c   1.000
_cell.angle_alpha   90.00
_cell.angle_beta   90.00
_cell.angle_gamma   90.00
#
_symmetry.space_group_name_H-M   'P 1'
#
loop_
_entity.id
_entity.type
_entity.pdbx_description
1 polymer ?
#
loop_
_entity_poly.entity_id
_entity_poly.type
_entity_poly.pdbx_seq_one_letter_code
_entity_poly.pdbx_strand_id
1 'polypeptide(L)'
;MANTDGRITQVIGAVVDVQFDGHLPAILNALETTNNGSRLVLEVAQHLGENTVRTIAMDSTEGLVRGHAVTDTGSPIMVPVGEATLGRIMNVIGEPVDELGPVVGEMKRAIHQEAPSYADQSTEAEILVTGIKVVDLLAPYSKGGKIGLFGGAGVGKTVLIMELINNIAKAHGGYSVFAGVGERTREGNDLYHEMIESKVNVDPHEHNGSAAGSKCALVYGQMNEPPGARARVALTGLTVAEHFRDQGQDVLFFVDNIFRFTQAGSEVSALLGRIPSAVGYQPTLATDMGALQERITTTTKGSITSVQAIYVPADDLTDPAPAASFAHLDATTVLSRSIAEKGIYPAVDPLDSTSRILSPLILGEEHYNVARQVQQTLQRYKSLQDIIAILGMDELSEEDKLTVARARKIERFLSQPFHVAEVFTGSPGKLVDLADTIKGFKGLVEGKYDHLPEQAFYMVGTIEEAIEKGKKLAAEAA
;
A
#
# COMPACT_ATOMS: atom_id res chain seq x y z
N MET A 1 2.25 39.63 14.60
CA MET A 1 1.50 38.44 14.19
C MET A 1 0.05 38.85 14.20
N ALA A 2 -0.56 38.98 13.01
CA ALA A 2 -1.95 39.40 12.92
C ALA A 2 -2.81 38.17 13.29
N ASN A 3 -3.44 38.19 14.46
CA ASN A 3 -4.57 37.32 14.75
C ASN A 3 -5.70 37.76 13.82
N THR A 4 -5.79 37.15 12.64
CA THR A 4 -6.97 37.26 11.79
C THR A 4 -8.02 36.30 12.36
N ASP A 5 -8.77 36.80 13.34
CA ASP A 5 -9.85 36.04 13.96
C ASP A 5 -11.05 36.02 13.00
N GLY A 6 -11.32 34.85 12.44
CA GLY A 6 -12.54 34.55 11.69
C GLY A 6 -13.67 34.10 12.63
N ARG A 7 -14.89 34.04 12.09
CA ARG A 7 -16.07 33.57 12.81
C ARG A 7 -16.85 32.57 11.98
N ILE A 8 -17.33 31.52 12.63
CA ILE A 8 -18.15 30.50 11.97
C ILE A 8 -19.50 31.08 11.57
N THR A 9 -19.85 31.05 10.29
CA THR A 9 -21.14 31.54 9.79
C THR A 9 -22.11 30.40 9.54
N GLN A 10 -21.63 29.24 9.10
CA GLN A 10 -22.44 28.10 8.74
C GLN A 10 -21.72 26.77 8.99
N VAL A 11 -22.48 25.74 9.36
CA VAL A 11 -22.00 24.35 9.56
C VAL A 11 -22.97 23.42 8.82
N ILE A 12 -22.47 22.64 7.86
CA ILE A 12 -23.22 21.62 7.10
C ILE A 12 -22.40 20.33 7.12
N GLY A 13 -22.72 19.41 8.03
CA GLY A 13 -21.94 18.18 8.21
C GLY A 13 -20.46 18.52 8.46
N ALA A 14 -19.56 17.94 7.67
CA ALA A 14 -18.11 18.20 7.76
C ALA A 14 -17.66 19.52 7.10
N VAL A 15 -18.56 20.29 6.48
CA VAL A 15 -18.24 21.57 5.84
C VAL A 15 -18.60 22.72 6.76
N VAL A 16 -17.64 23.62 6.97
CA VAL A 16 -17.79 24.79 7.85
C VAL A 16 -17.43 26.05 7.06
N ASP A 17 -18.34 27.02 7.00
CA ASP A 17 -18.06 28.32 6.40
C ASP A 17 -17.60 29.29 7.50
N VAL A 18 -16.50 29.99 7.24
CA VAL A 18 -15.84 30.92 8.17
C VAL A 18 -15.68 32.26 7.50
N GLN A 19 -16.19 33.32 8.13
CA GLN A 19 -16.06 34.68 7.65
C GLN A 19 -14.92 35.40 8.38
N PHE A 20 -14.09 36.11 7.62
CA PHE A 20 -12.99 36.91 8.13
C PHE A 20 -13.27 38.40 7.93
N ASP A 21 -13.03 39.19 8.97
CA ASP A 21 -13.19 40.66 8.86
C ASP A 21 -12.00 41.33 8.14
N GLY A 22 -10.89 40.61 7.99
CA GLY A 22 -9.63 41.13 7.46
C GLY A 22 -9.06 40.30 6.31
N HIS A 23 -7.83 39.80 6.47
CA HIS A 23 -7.17 38.99 5.46
C HIS A 23 -7.85 37.62 5.32
N LEU A 24 -8.11 37.22 4.08
CA LEU A 24 -8.73 35.95 3.74
C LEU A 24 -7.64 34.87 3.63
N PRO A 25 -7.71 33.77 4.42
CA PRO A 25 -6.70 32.72 4.36
C PRO A 25 -6.61 32.07 2.98
N ALA A 26 -5.42 31.63 2.59
CA ALA A 26 -5.22 30.94 1.31
C ALA A 26 -5.95 29.59 1.26
N ILE A 27 -6.26 29.12 0.04
CA ILE A 27 -6.76 27.75 -0.14
C ILE A 27 -5.69 26.78 0.35
N LEU A 28 -6.13 25.69 1.00
CA LEU A 28 -5.32 24.70 1.70
C LEU A 28 -4.73 25.13 3.04
N ASN A 29 -4.89 26.39 3.48
CA ASN A 29 -4.50 26.78 4.84
C ASN A 29 -5.33 26.03 5.89
N ALA A 30 -4.66 25.71 7.00
CA ALA A 30 -5.30 25.20 8.20
C ALA A 30 -5.81 26.36 9.06
N LEU A 31 -7.02 26.22 9.55
CA LEU A 31 -7.64 27.07 10.54
C LEU A 31 -7.88 26.26 11.81
N GLU A 32 -7.77 26.90 12.96
CA GLU A 32 -7.97 26.27 14.27
C GLU A 32 -9.14 26.89 15.01
N THR A 33 -9.96 26.03 15.61
CA THR A 33 -11.02 26.41 16.55
C THR A 33 -11.07 25.39 17.67
N THR A 34 -11.78 25.72 18.74
CA THR A 34 -12.08 24.77 19.81
C THR A 34 -13.51 24.24 19.66
N ASN A 35 -13.69 22.93 19.78
CA ASN A 35 -15.01 22.29 19.86
C ASN A 35 -15.07 21.46 21.15
N ASN A 36 -16.00 21.77 22.06
CA ASN A 36 -16.14 21.09 23.36
C ASN A 36 -14.82 20.94 24.16
N GLY A 37 -13.94 21.94 24.09
CA GLY A 37 -12.63 21.92 24.76
C GLY A 37 -11.53 21.15 24.03
N SER A 38 -11.84 20.54 22.88
CA SER A 38 -10.85 19.86 22.00
C SER A 38 -10.46 20.75 20.82
N ARG A 39 -9.25 20.57 20.32
CA ARG A 39 -8.74 21.27 19.13
C ARG A 39 -9.41 20.71 17.89
N LEU A 40 -10.01 21.56 17.07
CA LEU A 40 -10.61 21.23 15.78
C LEU A 40 -9.87 21.99 14.68
N VAL A 41 -9.32 21.25 13.72
CA VAL A 41 -8.66 21.81 12.54
C VAL A 41 -9.61 21.79 11.36
N LEU A 42 -9.68 22.92 10.65
CA LEU A 42 -10.44 23.10 9.42
C LEU A 42 -9.47 23.42 8.29
N GLU A 43 -9.62 22.81 7.12
CA GLU A 43 -8.80 23.13 5.94
C GLU A 43 -9.63 23.97 4.96
N VAL A 44 -9.09 25.10 4.49
CA VAL A 44 -9.75 25.95 3.50
C VAL A 44 -9.82 25.24 2.15
N ALA A 45 -11.02 25.00 1.64
CA ALA A 45 -11.26 24.32 0.37
C ALA A 45 -11.55 25.29 -0.79
N GLN A 46 -12.28 26.38 -0.53
CA GLN A 46 -12.62 27.39 -1.54
C GLN A 46 -12.99 28.74 -0.91
N HIS A 47 -12.91 29.81 -1.70
CA HIS A 47 -13.39 31.15 -1.32
C HIS A 47 -14.80 31.36 -1.88
N LEU A 48 -15.76 31.74 -1.03
CA LEU A 48 -17.17 31.95 -1.43
C LEU A 48 -17.47 33.40 -1.87
N GLY A 49 -16.58 34.33 -1.54
CA GLY A 49 -16.85 35.77 -1.62
C GLY A 49 -17.26 36.35 -0.26
N GLU A 50 -17.48 37.67 -0.19
CA GLU A 50 -17.88 38.37 1.06
C GLU A 50 -16.98 38.05 2.27
N ASN A 51 -15.67 37.93 2.00
CA ASN A 51 -14.64 37.50 2.95
C ASN A 51 -14.97 36.18 3.68
N THR A 52 -15.69 35.27 3.03
CA THR A 52 -16.03 33.96 3.56
C THR A 52 -15.25 32.87 2.84
N VAL A 53 -14.64 31.99 3.62
CA VAL A 53 -14.02 30.75 3.15
C VAL A 53 -14.90 29.56 3.51
N ARG A 54 -14.94 28.58 2.62
CA ARG A 54 -15.53 27.27 2.90
C ARG A 54 -14.42 26.31 3.25
N THR A 55 -14.58 25.65 4.39
CA THR A 55 -13.57 24.74 4.95
C THR A 55 -14.12 23.34 5.13
N ILE A 56 -13.21 22.38 5.25
CA ILE A 56 -13.50 20.98 5.56
C ILE A 56 -12.92 20.67 6.94
N ALA A 57 -13.74 20.13 7.82
CA ALA A 57 -13.33 19.75 9.16
C ALA A 57 -12.55 18.42 9.16
N MET A 58 -11.48 18.37 9.95
CA MET A 58 -10.67 17.16 10.16
C MET A 58 -11.19 16.28 11.30
N ASP A 59 -12.16 16.77 12.08
CA ASP A 59 -12.81 16.04 13.17
C ASP A 59 -14.31 16.41 13.21
N SER A 60 -15.07 15.79 14.11
CA SER A 60 -16.51 16.00 14.27
C SER A 60 -16.87 17.46 14.51
N THR A 61 -17.86 17.93 13.77
CA THR A 61 -18.44 19.27 13.89
C THR A 61 -19.66 19.29 14.80
N GLU A 62 -20.02 18.16 15.42
CA GLU A 62 -21.09 18.12 16.42
C GLU A 62 -20.76 19.02 17.61
N GLY A 63 -21.70 19.87 18.00
CA GLY A 63 -21.51 20.87 19.05
C GLY A 63 -20.89 22.19 18.60
N LEU A 64 -20.49 22.33 17.32
CA LEU A 64 -19.94 23.57 16.79
C LEU A 64 -21.03 24.64 16.62
N VAL A 65 -20.80 25.84 17.16
CA VAL A 65 -21.79 26.92 17.18
C VAL A 65 -21.36 28.07 16.28
N ARG A 66 -22.33 28.70 15.61
CA ARG A 66 -22.10 29.91 14.80
C ARG A 66 -21.61 31.05 15.68
N GLY A 67 -20.68 31.83 15.16
CA GLY A 67 -20.02 32.92 15.87
C GLY A 67 -18.81 32.51 16.70
N HIS A 68 -18.51 31.21 16.82
CA HIS A 68 -17.24 30.76 17.41
C HIS A 68 -16.05 31.32 16.64
N ALA A 69 -15.01 31.68 17.40
CA ALA A 69 -13.78 32.25 16.86
C ALA A 69 -12.94 31.17 16.19
N VAL A 70 -12.36 31.51 15.05
CA VAL A 70 -11.50 30.65 14.25
C VAL A 70 -10.21 31.41 13.97
N THR A 71 -9.06 30.78 14.20
CA THR A 71 -7.75 31.40 13.98
C THR A 71 -7.11 30.81 12.73
N ASP A 72 -6.64 31.66 11.81
CA ASP A 72 -5.81 31.20 10.69
C ASP A 72 -4.39 30.87 11.17
N THR A 73 -3.88 29.69 10.84
CA THR A 73 -2.50 29.30 11.16
C THR A 73 -1.48 29.93 10.19
N GLY A 74 -1.94 30.44 9.04
CA GLY A 74 -1.09 31.03 8.00
C GLY A 74 -0.36 30.02 7.12
N SER A 75 -0.57 28.73 7.34
CA SER A 75 0.04 27.64 6.59
C SER A 75 -0.95 26.48 6.38
N PRO A 76 -0.67 25.54 5.47
CA PRO A 76 -1.40 24.27 5.43
C PRO A 76 -1.24 23.46 6.71
N ILE A 77 -1.95 22.34 6.82
CA ILE A 77 -1.78 21.40 7.94
C ILE A 77 -0.30 20.96 7.98
N MET A 78 0.35 21.21 9.12
CA MET A 78 1.78 20.92 9.37
C MET A 78 1.92 19.71 10.30
N VAL A 79 2.59 18.66 9.85
CA VAL A 79 2.74 17.40 10.59
C VAL A 79 4.21 17.15 10.98
N PRO A 80 4.49 16.51 12.13
CA PRO A 80 5.85 16.16 12.50
C PRO A 80 6.43 15.14 11.52
N VAL A 81 7.72 15.26 11.23
CA VAL A 81 8.46 14.36 10.32
C VAL A 81 9.82 13.97 10.91
N GLY A 82 10.46 12.96 10.34
CA GLY A 82 11.79 12.48 10.75
C GLY A 82 11.74 11.23 11.63
N GLU A 83 12.90 10.79 12.11
CA GLU A 83 13.02 9.52 12.85
C GLU A 83 12.16 9.45 14.11
N ALA A 84 11.80 10.61 14.69
CA ALA A 84 10.90 10.68 15.84
C ALA A 84 9.50 10.11 15.58
N THR A 85 9.08 10.03 14.31
CA THR A 85 7.78 9.45 13.93
C THR A 85 7.83 7.92 13.81
N LEU A 86 9.02 7.31 13.81
CA LEU A 86 9.16 5.86 13.66
C LEU A 86 8.66 5.14 14.91
N GLY A 87 7.85 4.09 14.70
CA GLY A 87 7.17 3.34 15.75
C GLY A 87 6.00 4.07 16.42
N ARG A 88 5.68 5.29 15.97
CA ARG A 88 4.57 6.09 16.50
C ARG A 88 3.32 5.94 15.65
N ILE A 89 2.16 6.15 16.25
CA ILE A 89 0.87 6.23 15.55
C ILE A 89 0.40 7.68 15.53
N MET A 90 0.19 8.21 14.32
CA MET A 90 -0.23 9.59 14.11
C MET A 90 -1.58 9.69 13.39
N ASN A 91 -2.40 10.54 13.98
CA ASN A 91 -3.25 11.54 13.35
C ASN A 91 -3.13 12.01 11.88
N VAL A 92 -4.25 12.32 11.20
CA VAL A 92 -4.24 13.17 9.98
C VAL A 92 -3.58 14.54 10.21
N ILE A 93 -3.76 15.17 11.37
CA ILE A 93 -3.15 16.47 11.71
C ILE A 93 -1.79 16.32 12.42
N GLY A 94 -1.25 15.10 12.48
CA GLY A 94 0.07 14.80 13.04
C GLY A 94 0.11 14.70 14.57
N GLU A 95 -1.04 14.60 15.24
CA GLU A 95 -1.08 14.35 16.68
C GLU A 95 -0.90 12.84 16.97
N PRO A 96 -0.10 12.47 18.00
CA PRO A 96 0.06 11.08 18.37
C PRO A 96 -1.22 10.52 19.03
N VAL A 97 -1.60 9.31 18.64
CA VAL A 97 -2.78 8.59 19.17
C VAL A 97 -2.40 7.26 19.85
N ASP A 98 -1.11 7.08 20.13
CA ASP A 98 -0.54 5.88 20.76
C ASP A 98 -0.36 5.99 22.28
N GLU A 99 -0.78 7.10 22.90
CA GLU A 99 -0.66 7.38 24.33
C GLU A 99 0.80 7.40 24.87
N LEU A 100 1.81 7.45 24.00
CA LEU A 100 3.24 7.49 24.37
C LEU A 100 3.78 8.91 24.60
N GLY A 101 2.88 9.89 24.79
CA GLY A 101 3.24 11.30 24.89
C GLY A 101 3.52 11.95 23.53
N PRO A 102 4.03 13.20 23.50
CA PRO A 102 4.23 13.93 22.26
C PRO A 102 5.31 13.29 21.36
N VAL A 103 5.18 13.44 20.04
CA VAL A 103 6.26 13.15 19.10
C VAL A 103 7.30 14.26 19.25
N VAL A 104 8.46 13.92 19.85
CA VAL A 104 9.52 14.89 20.12
C VAL A 104 10.38 15.06 18.86
N GLY A 105 10.16 16.13 18.11
CA GLY A 105 10.97 16.49 16.93
C GLY A 105 10.69 17.93 16.50
N GLU A 106 11.73 18.67 16.12
CA GLU A 106 11.61 20.11 15.83
C GLU A 106 11.03 20.41 14.44
N MET A 107 11.05 19.45 13.52
CA MET A 107 10.70 19.68 12.12
C MET A 107 9.26 19.26 11.81
N LYS A 108 8.47 20.23 11.35
CA LYS A 108 7.14 19.99 10.76
C LYS A 108 7.17 20.30 9.28
N ARG A 109 6.38 19.57 8.48
CA ARG A 109 6.24 19.77 7.04
C ARG A 109 4.75 19.86 6.67
N ALA A 110 4.42 20.71 5.69
CA ALA A 110 3.05 20.85 5.20
C ALA A 110 2.64 19.61 4.41
N ILE A 111 1.40 19.14 4.60
CA ILE A 111 0.89 17.96 3.90
C ILE A 111 0.65 18.20 2.40
N HIS A 112 0.42 19.45 2.03
CA HIS A 112 0.27 19.91 0.65
C HIS A 112 1.62 20.36 0.13
N GLN A 113 2.14 19.62 -0.86
CA GLN A 113 3.40 19.86 -1.54
C GLN A 113 3.18 19.70 -3.04
N GLU A 114 3.99 20.39 -3.84
CA GLU A 114 4.04 20.13 -5.27
C GLU A 114 4.76 18.80 -5.54
N ALA A 115 4.40 18.13 -6.64
CA ALA A 115 5.13 16.97 -7.10
C ALA A 115 6.56 17.36 -7.52
N PRO A 116 7.55 16.44 -7.41
CA PRO A 116 8.90 16.69 -7.89
C PRO A 116 8.91 17.17 -9.34
N SER A 117 9.77 18.14 -9.64
CA SER A 117 9.87 18.70 -10.99
C SER A 117 10.40 17.65 -11.98
N TYR A 118 10.16 17.86 -13.27
CA TYR A 118 10.68 16.97 -14.31
C TYR A 118 12.21 16.78 -14.23
N ALA A 119 12.95 17.82 -13.83
CA ALA A 119 14.41 17.76 -13.70
C ALA A 119 14.87 16.94 -12.49
N ASP A 120 14.02 16.78 -11.47
CA ASP A 120 14.33 16.03 -10.26
C ASP A 120 14.03 14.54 -10.37
N GLN A 121 13.27 14.12 -11.40
CA GLN A 121 12.89 12.73 -11.59
C GLN A 121 14.05 11.88 -12.13
N SER A 122 14.25 10.69 -11.54
CA SER A 122 15.22 9.73 -12.05
C SER A 122 14.70 9.03 -13.32
N THR A 123 15.60 8.78 -14.27
CA THR A 123 15.31 8.02 -15.49
C THR A 123 15.69 6.54 -15.40
N GLU A 124 16.31 6.12 -14.29
CA GLU A 124 16.78 4.74 -14.12
C GLU A 124 15.64 3.82 -13.68
N ALA A 125 15.44 2.74 -14.43
CA ALA A 125 14.49 1.69 -14.09
C ALA A 125 15.25 0.52 -13.46
N GLU A 126 15.15 0.38 -12.14
CA GLU A 126 15.76 -0.70 -11.37
C GLU A 126 14.69 -1.60 -10.75
N ILE A 127 14.97 -2.90 -10.66
CA ILE A 127 14.14 -3.84 -9.92
C ILE A 127 14.34 -3.66 -8.41
N LEU A 128 13.25 -3.61 -7.66
CA LEU A 128 13.24 -3.78 -6.22
C LEU A 128 13.06 -5.26 -5.91
N VAL A 129 14.12 -5.92 -5.43
CA VAL A 129 14.08 -7.33 -5.04
C VAL A 129 13.30 -7.46 -3.73
N THR A 130 12.17 -8.16 -3.77
CA THR A 130 11.27 -8.31 -2.62
C THR A 130 11.59 -9.53 -1.76
N GLY A 131 12.32 -10.50 -2.34
CA GLY A 131 12.57 -11.79 -1.72
C GLY A 131 11.38 -12.73 -1.79
N ILE A 132 10.34 -12.38 -2.55
CA ILE A 132 9.10 -13.15 -2.72
C ILE A 132 9.05 -13.69 -4.16
N LYS A 133 9.15 -15.01 -4.30
CA LYS A 133 9.33 -15.69 -5.60
C LYS A 133 8.34 -15.25 -6.69
N VAL A 134 7.05 -15.26 -6.38
CA VAL A 134 6.00 -14.94 -7.37
C VAL A 134 6.04 -13.48 -7.81
N VAL A 135 6.36 -12.56 -6.88
CA VAL A 135 6.49 -11.14 -7.17
C VAL A 135 7.74 -10.90 -8.00
N ASP A 136 8.89 -11.35 -7.53
CA ASP A 136 10.18 -11.12 -8.18
C ASP A 136 10.26 -11.76 -9.58
N LEU A 137 9.59 -12.90 -9.79
CA LEU A 137 9.58 -13.56 -11.11
C LEU A 137 8.56 -12.96 -12.08
N LEU A 138 7.29 -12.83 -11.67
CA LEU A 138 6.16 -12.62 -12.59
C LEU A 138 5.60 -11.21 -12.59
N ALA A 139 5.68 -10.51 -11.46
CA ALA A 139 5.24 -9.12 -11.33
C ALA A 139 6.29 -8.28 -10.59
N PRO A 140 7.53 -8.19 -11.11
CA PRO A 140 8.64 -7.57 -10.41
C PRO A 140 8.37 -6.10 -10.14
N TYR A 141 8.75 -5.62 -8.96
CA TYR A 141 8.50 -4.24 -8.55
C TYR A 141 9.62 -3.34 -9.02
N SER A 142 9.27 -2.14 -9.50
CA SER A 142 10.25 -1.12 -9.83
C SER A 142 10.61 -0.34 -8.57
N LYS A 143 11.90 -0.05 -8.37
CA LYS A 143 12.35 0.88 -7.35
C LYS A 143 11.73 2.26 -7.59
N GLY A 144 11.06 2.78 -6.57
CA GLY A 144 10.24 3.99 -6.60
C GLY A 144 9.02 3.94 -7.52
N GLY A 145 8.62 2.74 -7.93
CA GLY A 145 7.39 2.52 -8.66
C GLY A 145 6.16 2.49 -7.74
N LYS A 146 5.00 2.49 -8.38
CA LYS A 146 3.68 2.40 -7.73
C LYS A 146 3.08 1.02 -7.97
N ILE A 147 2.85 0.27 -6.91
CA ILE A 147 2.32 -1.09 -6.95
C ILE A 147 0.87 -1.07 -6.49
N GLY A 148 -0.03 -1.63 -7.29
CA GLY A 148 -1.41 -1.90 -6.90
C GLY A 148 -1.58 -3.32 -6.39
N LEU A 149 -2.03 -3.48 -5.15
CA LEU A 149 -2.34 -4.75 -4.52
C LEU A 149 -3.85 -4.95 -4.51
N PHE A 150 -4.33 -5.83 -5.37
CA PHE A 150 -5.74 -6.13 -5.56
C PHE A 150 -6.09 -7.40 -4.81
N GLY A 151 -7.28 -7.46 -4.21
CA GLY A 151 -7.75 -8.69 -3.58
C GLY A 151 -8.92 -8.48 -2.64
N GLY A 152 -9.76 -9.51 -2.54
CA GLY A 152 -10.88 -9.55 -1.61
C GLY A 152 -10.44 -9.66 -0.15
N ALA A 153 -11.40 -9.69 0.77
CA ALA A 153 -11.12 -9.98 2.17
C ALA A 153 -10.62 -11.43 2.33
N GLY A 154 -9.65 -11.64 3.22
CA GLY A 154 -9.15 -12.97 3.60
C GLY A 154 -8.12 -13.62 2.67
N VAL A 155 -7.66 -12.94 1.62
CA VAL A 155 -6.65 -13.49 0.67
C VAL A 155 -5.20 -13.25 1.10
N GLY A 156 -4.96 -12.68 2.28
CA GLY A 156 -3.61 -12.45 2.83
C GLY A 156 -2.94 -11.12 2.44
N LYS A 157 -3.71 -10.07 2.12
CA LYS A 157 -3.18 -8.74 1.75
C LYS A 157 -2.24 -8.15 2.81
N THR A 158 -2.72 -8.06 4.04
CA THR A 158 -1.98 -7.51 5.18
C THR A 158 -0.71 -8.31 5.45
N VAL A 159 -0.81 -9.65 5.39
CA VAL A 159 0.33 -10.55 5.55
C VAL A 159 1.40 -10.32 4.48
N LEU A 160 1.00 -10.12 3.22
CA LEU A 160 1.93 -9.77 2.14
C LEU A 160 2.59 -8.40 2.35
N ILE A 161 1.82 -7.40 2.78
CA ILE A 161 2.33 -6.06 3.12
C ILE A 161 3.38 -6.14 4.23
N MET A 162 3.08 -6.86 5.32
CA MET A 162 4.01 -7.02 6.42
C MET A 162 5.28 -7.77 6.03
N GLU A 163 5.18 -8.81 5.19
CA GLU A 163 6.36 -9.51 4.70
C GLU A 163 7.22 -8.59 3.82
N LEU A 164 6.61 -7.75 2.97
CA LEU A 164 7.34 -6.74 2.19
C LEU A 164 8.09 -5.74 3.09
N ILE A 165 7.43 -5.25 4.14
CA ILE A 165 8.06 -4.38 5.14
C ILE A 165 9.26 -5.08 5.78
N ASN A 166 9.06 -6.31 6.26
CA ASN A 166 10.10 -7.10 6.93
C ASN A 166 11.30 -7.39 6.01
N ASN A 167 11.05 -7.83 4.78
CA ASN A 167 12.12 -8.21 3.85
C ASN A 167 12.96 -7.02 3.44
N ILE A 168 12.32 -5.87 3.17
CA ILE A 168 13.03 -4.68 2.70
C ILE A 168 13.73 -3.98 3.87
N ALA A 169 13.14 -3.95 5.07
CA ALA A 169 13.84 -3.46 6.25
C ALA A 169 15.11 -4.29 6.55
N LYS A 170 15.06 -5.62 6.36
CA LYS A 170 16.21 -6.51 6.54
C LYS A 170 17.25 -6.42 5.42
N ALA A 171 16.82 -6.31 4.17
CA ALA A 171 17.71 -6.35 3.00
C ALA A 171 18.28 -4.97 2.61
N HIS A 172 17.49 -3.91 2.73
CA HIS A 172 17.83 -2.57 2.24
C HIS A 172 18.02 -1.52 3.35
N GLY A 173 17.64 -1.83 4.60
CA GLY A 173 17.80 -0.92 5.74
C GLY A 173 16.91 0.35 5.69
N GLY A 174 15.98 0.42 4.74
CA GLY A 174 15.10 1.55 4.52
C GLY A 174 13.99 1.68 5.56
N TYR A 175 13.38 2.87 5.62
CA TYR A 175 12.22 3.15 6.46
C TYR A 175 10.91 2.84 5.72
N SER A 176 9.89 2.47 6.47
CA SER A 176 8.52 2.28 5.98
C SER A 176 7.59 3.33 6.57
N VAL A 177 6.59 3.73 5.80
CA VAL A 177 5.48 4.55 6.28
C VAL A 177 4.18 3.87 5.85
N PHE A 178 3.29 3.65 6.81
CA PHE A 178 1.98 3.06 6.55
C PHE A 178 0.89 4.11 6.74
N ALA A 179 0.12 4.38 5.69
CA ALA A 179 -1.06 5.22 5.72
C ALA A 179 -2.33 4.34 5.69
N GLY A 180 -2.99 4.20 6.85
CA GLY A 180 -4.30 3.56 6.96
C GLY A 180 -5.42 4.56 6.65
N VAL A 181 -5.80 4.64 5.38
CA VAL A 181 -6.85 5.48 4.83
C VAL A 181 -8.19 4.77 4.89
N GLY A 182 -9.06 5.21 5.80
CA GLY A 182 -10.41 4.68 5.95
C GLY A 182 -10.42 3.19 6.29
N GLU A 183 -9.44 2.73 7.06
CA GLU A 183 -9.33 1.34 7.51
C GLU A 183 -10.10 1.08 8.80
N ARG A 184 -10.36 -0.20 9.08
CA ARG A 184 -10.98 -0.60 10.33
C ARG A 184 -10.00 -0.43 11.48
N THR A 185 -10.45 0.19 12.58
CA THR A 185 -9.65 0.36 13.81
C THR A 185 -9.05 -0.96 14.31
N ARG A 186 -9.81 -2.06 14.22
CA ARG A 186 -9.33 -3.40 14.58
C ARG A 186 -8.12 -3.81 13.73
N GLU A 187 -8.18 -3.62 12.41
CA GLU A 187 -7.11 -4.02 11.49
C GLU A 187 -5.85 -3.17 11.72
N GLY A 188 -6.02 -1.87 12.00
CA GLY A 188 -4.90 -0.99 12.37
C GLY A 188 -4.25 -1.35 13.73
N ASN A 189 -5.06 -1.80 14.69
CA ASN A 189 -4.58 -2.29 15.98
C ASN A 189 -3.81 -3.61 15.84
N ASP A 190 -4.38 -4.57 15.12
CA ASP A 190 -3.76 -5.87 14.85
C ASP A 190 -2.42 -5.65 14.14
N LEU A 191 -2.37 -4.80 13.11
CA LEU A 191 -1.14 -4.46 12.39
C LEU A 191 -0.08 -3.81 13.30
N TYR A 192 -0.48 -2.94 14.23
CA TYR A 192 0.46 -2.31 15.17
C TYR A 192 1.14 -3.35 16.08
N HIS A 193 0.36 -4.28 16.64
CA HIS A 193 0.90 -5.35 17.47
C HIS A 193 1.72 -6.35 16.65
N GLU A 194 1.27 -6.72 15.45
CA GLU A 194 2.03 -7.59 14.55
C GLU A 194 3.38 -6.96 14.15
N MET A 195 3.45 -5.63 13.96
CA MET A 195 4.72 -4.93 13.73
C MET A 195 5.67 -4.98 14.93
N ILE A 196 5.14 -4.98 16.15
CA ILE A 196 5.92 -5.14 17.38
C ILE A 196 6.41 -6.59 17.51
N GLU A 197 5.52 -7.57 17.36
CA GLU A 197 5.85 -9.00 17.46
C GLU A 197 6.87 -9.45 16.41
N SER A 198 6.74 -8.95 15.18
CA SER A 198 7.68 -9.20 14.08
C SER A 198 8.99 -8.39 14.19
N LYS A 199 9.14 -7.54 15.21
CA LYS A 199 10.31 -6.70 15.48
C LYS A 199 10.61 -5.68 14.38
N VAL A 200 9.62 -5.31 13.58
CA VAL A 200 9.69 -4.17 12.66
C VAL A 200 9.69 -2.87 13.46
N ASN A 201 8.81 -2.81 14.45
CA ASN A 201 8.78 -1.74 15.45
C ASN A 201 9.20 -2.30 16.81
N VAL A 202 9.80 -1.43 17.61
CA VAL A 202 10.22 -1.77 18.97
C VAL A 202 9.02 -1.63 19.89
N ASP A 203 8.83 -2.55 20.84
CA ASP A 203 7.79 -2.41 21.86
C ASP A 203 8.14 -1.25 22.80
N PRO A 204 7.36 -0.15 22.81
CA PRO A 204 7.61 0.98 23.69
C PRO A 204 7.42 0.63 25.17
N HIS A 205 6.57 -0.36 25.51
CA HIS A 205 6.36 -0.78 26.90
C HIS A 205 7.58 -1.52 27.47
N GLU A 206 8.32 -2.25 26.63
CA GLU A 206 9.57 -2.91 27.02
C GLU A 206 10.78 -1.94 27.01
N HIS A 207 10.65 -0.76 26.38
CA HIS A 207 11.72 0.21 26.15
C HIS A 207 11.48 1.57 26.83
N ASN A 208 10.93 1.58 28.05
CA ASN A 208 10.71 2.79 28.85
C ASN A 208 9.91 3.91 28.13
N GLY A 209 8.94 3.54 27.29
CA GLY A 209 8.14 4.46 26.48
C GLY A 209 8.83 4.98 25.21
N SER A 210 10.02 4.45 24.87
CA SER A 210 10.75 4.83 23.65
C SER A 210 10.44 3.89 22.49
N ALA A 211 10.10 4.47 21.34
CA ALA A 211 9.98 3.76 20.07
C ALA A 211 11.28 3.75 19.25
N ALA A 212 12.41 4.20 19.82
CA ALA A 212 13.67 4.32 19.12
C ALA A 212 14.17 2.95 18.60
N GLY A 213 14.63 2.92 17.35
CA GLY A 213 15.03 1.68 16.67
C GLY A 213 13.93 1.07 15.79
N SER A 214 12.69 1.55 15.90
CA SER A 214 11.59 1.19 15.00
C SER A 214 11.88 1.58 13.55
N LYS A 215 11.28 0.85 12.62
CA LYS A 215 11.49 1.04 11.18
C LYS A 215 10.26 1.53 10.42
N CYS A 216 9.09 1.53 11.05
CA CYS A 216 7.84 1.91 10.40
C CYS A 216 7.11 3.02 11.17
N ALA A 217 6.74 4.11 10.48
CA ALA A 217 5.82 5.13 11.01
C ALA A 217 4.38 4.81 10.59
N LEU A 218 3.43 4.91 11.52
CA LEU A 218 2.01 4.62 11.27
C LEU A 218 1.21 5.92 11.23
N VAL A 219 0.45 6.14 10.17
CA VAL A 219 -0.47 7.27 10.02
C VAL A 219 -1.86 6.74 9.77
N TYR A 220 -2.80 7.01 10.68
CA TYR A 220 -4.16 6.49 10.63
C TYR A 220 -5.20 7.59 10.49
N GLY A 221 -6.17 7.32 9.63
CA GLY A 221 -7.37 8.11 9.39
C GLY A 221 -8.51 7.13 9.19
N GLN A 222 -9.12 6.68 10.28
CA GLN A 222 -9.93 5.48 10.33
C GLN A 222 -11.34 5.68 9.75
N MET A 223 -12.10 4.58 9.57
CA MET A 223 -13.48 4.64 9.04
C MET A 223 -14.44 5.51 9.87
N ASN A 224 -14.23 5.63 11.17
CA ASN A 224 -15.03 6.45 12.07
C ASN A 224 -14.73 7.95 11.97
N GLU A 225 -13.63 8.33 11.31
CA GLU A 225 -13.25 9.72 11.12
C GLU A 225 -14.03 10.35 9.95
N PRO A 226 -14.29 11.68 10.00
CA PRO A 226 -15.01 12.38 8.96
C PRO A 226 -14.29 12.28 7.60
N PRO A 227 -15.02 12.47 6.48
CA PRO A 227 -14.43 12.39 5.15
C PRO A 227 -13.28 13.40 4.93
N GLY A 228 -13.25 14.52 5.67
CA GLY A 228 -12.12 15.45 5.64
C GLY A 228 -10.79 14.81 6.04
N ALA A 229 -10.78 14.08 7.17
CA ALA A 229 -9.60 13.38 7.65
C ALA A 229 -9.16 12.28 6.67
N ARG A 230 -10.11 11.44 6.23
CA ARG A 230 -9.84 10.35 5.27
C ARG A 230 -9.31 10.86 3.93
N ALA A 231 -9.76 12.04 3.48
CA ALA A 231 -9.29 12.66 2.24
C ALA A 231 -7.91 13.33 2.37
N ARG A 232 -7.30 13.39 3.57
CA ARG A 232 -6.00 14.05 3.80
C ARG A 232 -4.95 13.14 4.42
N VAL A 233 -5.35 12.08 5.13
CA VAL A 233 -4.42 11.18 5.82
C VAL A 233 -3.37 10.54 4.90
N ALA A 234 -3.73 10.22 3.65
CA ALA A 234 -2.77 9.73 2.65
C ALA A 234 -1.64 10.75 2.38
N LEU A 235 -1.98 12.05 2.35
CA LEU A 235 -1.00 13.13 2.17
C LEU A 235 -0.12 13.28 3.41
N THR A 236 -0.66 13.08 4.60
CA THR A 236 0.10 13.06 5.86
C THR A 236 1.16 11.96 5.84
N GLY A 237 0.76 10.73 5.52
CA GLY A 237 1.70 9.61 5.35
C GLY A 237 2.74 9.87 4.27
N LEU A 238 2.31 10.41 3.12
CA LEU A 238 3.23 10.75 2.04
C LEU A 238 4.25 11.81 2.45
N THR A 239 3.85 12.80 3.25
CA THR A 239 4.74 13.87 3.71
C THR A 239 5.85 13.35 4.63
N VAL A 240 5.53 12.35 5.46
CA VAL A 240 6.53 11.63 6.26
C VAL A 240 7.48 10.85 5.35
N ALA A 241 6.94 10.13 4.36
CA ALA A 241 7.76 9.38 3.40
C ALA A 241 8.67 10.29 2.55
N GLU A 242 8.15 11.42 2.08
CA GLU A 242 8.91 12.42 1.32
C GLU A 242 10.04 13.02 2.14
N HIS A 243 9.88 13.19 3.45
CA HIS A 243 10.97 13.67 4.30
C HIS A 243 12.15 12.70 4.29
N PHE A 244 11.90 11.40 4.43
CA PHE A 244 12.96 10.38 4.36
C PHE A 244 13.55 10.27 2.94
N ARG A 245 12.73 10.33 1.89
CA ARG A 245 13.20 10.37 0.49
C ARG A 245 14.16 11.53 0.26
N ASP A 246 13.76 12.73 0.70
CA ASP A 246 14.53 13.95 0.49
C ASP A 246 15.82 13.99 1.33
N GLN A 247 15.93 13.13 2.34
CA GLN A 247 17.16 12.83 3.09
C GLN A 247 18.05 11.78 2.42
N GLY A 248 17.61 11.19 1.30
CA GLY A 248 18.35 10.22 0.51
C GLY A 248 18.11 8.76 0.87
N GLN A 249 16.99 8.47 1.54
CA GLN A 249 16.59 7.10 1.85
C GLN A 249 15.69 6.52 0.75
N ASP A 250 15.75 5.21 0.61
CA ASP A 250 14.75 4.44 -0.13
C ASP A 250 13.61 4.06 0.84
N VAL A 251 12.42 4.56 0.56
CA VAL A 251 11.27 4.49 1.46
C VAL A 251 10.20 3.61 0.88
N LEU A 252 9.60 2.76 1.71
CA LEU A 252 8.35 2.10 1.36
C LEU A 252 7.16 2.87 1.89
N PHE A 253 6.22 3.16 1.01
CA PHE A 253 4.98 3.84 1.37
C PHE A 253 3.77 2.93 1.15
N PHE A 254 3.13 2.51 2.22
CA PHE A 254 1.95 1.67 2.15
C PHE A 254 0.69 2.52 2.25
N VAL A 255 -0.25 2.32 1.34
CA VAL A 255 -1.55 3.00 1.38
C VAL A 255 -2.64 1.93 1.40
N ASP A 256 -3.26 1.75 2.56
CA ASP A 256 -4.43 0.87 2.71
C ASP A 256 -5.58 1.72 3.22
N ASN A 257 -6.60 2.09 2.45
CA ASN A 257 -6.84 1.76 1.05
C ASN A 257 -6.97 3.02 0.19
N ILE A 258 -6.32 3.04 -0.98
CA ILE A 258 -6.38 4.21 -1.88
C ILE A 258 -7.80 4.46 -2.41
N PHE A 259 -8.66 3.44 -2.49
CA PHE A 259 -10.07 3.63 -2.83
C PHE A 259 -10.80 4.49 -1.79
N ARG A 260 -10.45 4.37 -0.50
CA ARG A 260 -11.08 5.15 0.58
C ARG A 260 -10.70 6.62 0.53
N PHE A 261 -9.51 6.95 0.02
CA PHE A 261 -9.13 8.34 -0.32
C PHE A 261 -10.09 8.91 -1.37
N THR A 262 -10.35 8.17 -2.44
CA THR A 262 -11.30 8.57 -3.48
C THR A 262 -12.73 8.69 -2.96
N GLN A 263 -13.19 7.72 -2.17
CA GLN A 263 -14.51 7.74 -1.56
C GLN A 263 -14.71 8.98 -0.68
N ALA A 264 -13.73 9.28 0.18
CA ALA A 264 -13.74 10.47 1.01
C ALA A 264 -13.75 11.75 0.18
N GLY A 265 -12.99 11.79 -0.92
CA GLY A 265 -13.01 12.89 -1.89
C GLY A 265 -14.39 13.11 -2.53
N SER A 266 -15.11 12.03 -2.86
CA SER A 266 -16.47 12.09 -3.39
C SER A 266 -17.45 12.66 -2.35
N GLU A 267 -17.39 12.18 -1.11
CA GLU A 267 -18.22 12.68 0.01
C GLU A 267 -17.97 14.18 0.26
N VAL A 268 -16.69 14.60 0.31
CA VAL A 268 -16.31 16.02 0.43
C VAL A 268 -16.85 16.84 -0.74
N SER A 269 -16.69 16.36 -1.97
CA SER A 269 -17.13 17.07 -3.18
C SER A 269 -18.65 17.31 -3.19
N ALA A 270 -19.43 16.32 -2.74
CA ALA A 270 -20.87 16.45 -2.61
C ALA A 270 -21.25 17.52 -1.56
N LEU A 271 -20.58 17.52 -0.40
CA LEU A 271 -20.81 18.52 0.66
C LEU A 271 -20.40 19.94 0.24
N LEU A 272 -19.38 20.07 -0.62
CA LEU A 272 -18.97 21.36 -1.19
C LEU A 272 -19.97 21.91 -2.22
N GLY A 273 -20.95 21.11 -2.65
CA GLY A 273 -21.96 21.48 -3.65
C GLY A 273 -21.49 21.36 -5.09
N ARG A 274 -20.44 20.56 -5.36
CA ARG A 274 -19.98 20.30 -6.73
C ARG A 274 -20.94 19.33 -7.42
N ILE A 275 -21.15 19.52 -8.72
CA ILE A 275 -21.93 18.59 -9.54
C ILE A 275 -21.15 17.27 -9.64
N PRO A 276 -21.76 16.11 -9.30
CA PRO A 276 -21.08 14.82 -9.41
C PRO A 276 -20.82 14.42 -10.86
N SER A 277 -19.76 13.66 -11.07
CA SER A 277 -19.38 13.06 -12.35
C SER A 277 -19.96 11.65 -12.51
N ALA A 278 -19.41 10.87 -13.43
CA ALA A 278 -19.77 9.47 -13.65
C ALA A 278 -19.79 8.66 -12.34
N VAL A 279 -20.82 7.83 -12.18
CA VAL A 279 -21.02 6.95 -11.01
C VAL A 279 -21.08 7.70 -9.66
N GLY A 280 -21.20 9.04 -9.67
CA GLY A 280 -21.32 9.84 -8.46
C GLY A 280 -20.00 10.32 -7.87
N TYR A 281 -18.85 10.10 -8.53
CA TYR A 281 -17.55 10.59 -8.07
C TYR A 281 -17.38 12.10 -8.24
N GLN A 282 -16.38 12.66 -7.57
CA GLN A 282 -16.02 14.06 -7.71
C GLN A 282 -15.54 14.39 -9.14
N PRO A 283 -15.85 15.58 -9.68
CA PRO A 283 -15.35 16.00 -10.99
C PRO A 283 -13.81 16.19 -11.00
N THR A 284 -13.20 16.33 -9.83
CA THR A 284 -11.74 16.48 -9.63
C THR A 284 -11.01 15.15 -9.43
N LEU A 285 -11.65 14.00 -9.68
CA LEU A 285 -11.10 12.69 -9.33
C LEU A 285 -9.68 12.47 -9.90
N ALA A 286 -9.50 12.76 -11.18
CA ALA A 286 -8.21 12.58 -11.86
C ALA A 286 -7.13 13.52 -11.31
N THR A 287 -7.48 14.78 -11.00
CA THR A 287 -6.52 15.76 -10.48
C THR A 287 -6.15 15.46 -9.02
N ASP A 288 -7.12 15.04 -8.21
CA ASP A 288 -6.88 14.70 -6.80
C ASP A 288 -6.02 13.43 -6.68
N MET A 289 -6.29 12.44 -7.53
CA MET A 289 -5.46 11.23 -7.63
C MET A 289 -4.07 11.57 -8.15
N GLY A 290 -3.96 12.35 -9.23
CA GLY A 290 -2.66 12.76 -9.78
C GLY A 290 -1.80 13.54 -8.78
N ALA A 291 -2.40 14.46 -8.03
CA ALA A 291 -1.67 15.25 -7.02
C ALA A 291 -1.04 14.38 -5.91
N LEU A 292 -1.70 13.29 -5.53
CA LEU A 292 -1.15 12.31 -4.59
C LEU A 292 -0.12 11.40 -5.27
N GLN A 293 -0.47 10.82 -6.42
CA GLN A 293 0.34 9.81 -7.09
C GLN A 293 1.64 10.38 -7.65
N GLU A 294 1.66 11.58 -8.23
CA GLU A 294 2.87 12.14 -8.86
C GLU A 294 3.94 12.56 -7.85
N ARG A 295 3.58 12.73 -6.58
CA ARG A 295 4.52 12.92 -5.47
C ARG A 295 5.25 11.64 -5.07
N ILE A 296 4.64 10.48 -5.32
CA ILE A 296 5.23 9.17 -5.10
C ILE A 296 6.10 8.84 -6.32
N THR A 297 7.39 9.10 -6.23
CA THR A 297 8.33 8.85 -7.33
C THR A 297 9.77 8.77 -6.83
N THR A 298 10.67 8.30 -7.70
CA THR A 298 12.11 8.38 -7.52
C THR A 298 12.63 9.75 -7.92
N THR A 299 13.38 10.36 -7.01
CA THR A 299 14.12 11.60 -7.27
C THR A 299 15.61 11.32 -7.36
N THR A 300 16.41 12.32 -7.71
CA THR A 300 17.88 12.24 -7.66
C THR A 300 18.46 11.98 -6.28
N LYS A 301 17.70 12.19 -5.19
CA LYS A 301 18.15 11.99 -3.81
C LYS A 301 17.85 10.60 -3.28
N GLY A 302 16.62 10.14 -3.50
CA GLY A 302 16.10 8.89 -2.96
C GLY A 302 14.79 8.49 -3.64
N SER A 303 14.23 7.36 -3.24
CA SER A 303 13.02 6.78 -3.85
C SER A 303 11.89 6.56 -2.86
N ILE A 304 10.65 6.67 -3.34
CA ILE A 304 9.46 6.19 -2.61
C ILE A 304 8.83 5.10 -3.45
N THR A 305 8.96 3.85 -3.02
CA THR A 305 8.22 2.74 -3.64
C THR A 305 6.91 2.58 -2.88
N SER A 306 5.77 2.76 -3.56
CA SER A 306 4.48 2.64 -2.88
C SER A 306 3.80 1.31 -3.16
N VAL A 307 3.23 0.70 -2.12
CA VAL A 307 2.35 -0.47 -2.23
C VAL A 307 0.96 -0.05 -1.76
N GLN A 308 0.03 -0.02 -2.70
CA GLN A 308 -1.30 0.56 -2.51
C GLN A 308 -2.33 -0.55 -2.61
N ALA A 309 -3.03 -0.83 -1.50
CA ALA A 309 -4.16 -1.72 -1.56
C ALA A 309 -5.30 -1.02 -2.29
N ILE A 310 -5.89 -1.71 -3.27
CA ILE A 310 -6.99 -1.19 -4.09
C ILE A 310 -8.21 -2.07 -3.89
N TYR A 311 -9.28 -1.47 -3.37
CA TYR A 311 -10.60 -2.08 -3.36
C TYR A 311 -11.29 -1.81 -4.71
N VAL A 312 -11.74 -2.88 -5.37
CA VAL A 312 -12.52 -2.80 -6.61
C VAL A 312 -14.00 -2.93 -6.25
N PRO A 313 -14.82 -1.87 -6.39
CA PRO A 313 -16.23 -1.94 -6.07
C PRO A 313 -16.95 -2.95 -6.96
N ALA A 314 -17.69 -3.88 -6.36
CA ALA A 314 -18.47 -4.89 -7.08
C ALA A 314 -17.67 -5.70 -8.13
N ASP A 315 -16.35 -5.84 -7.93
CA ASP A 315 -15.42 -6.46 -8.88
C ASP A 315 -15.44 -5.81 -10.29
N ASP A 316 -15.86 -4.54 -10.40
CA ASP A 316 -15.89 -3.77 -11.64
C ASP A 316 -14.61 -2.92 -11.81
N LEU A 317 -13.70 -3.39 -12.66
CA LEU A 317 -12.47 -2.69 -13.01
C LEU A 317 -12.71 -1.43 -13.87
N THR A 318 -13.92 -1.25 -14.41
CA THR A 318 -14.29 -0.10 -15.23
C THR A 318 -14.83 1.07 -14.40
N ASP A 319 -15.01 0.88 -13.10
CA ASP A 319 -15.34 1.97 -12.18
C ASP A 319 -14.27 3.08 -12.27
N PRO A 320 -14.67 4.37 -12.30
CA PRO A 320 -13.75 5.49 -12.43
C PRO A 320 -12.63 5.54 -11.37
N ALA A 321 -12.86 5.05 -10.14
CA ALA A 321 -11.88 5.14 -9.06
C ALA A 321 -10.69 4.16 -9.24
N PRO A 322 -10.92 2.85 -9.47
CA PRO A 322 -9.86 1.95 -9.94
C PRO A 322 -9.22 2.43 -11.24
N ALA A 323 -10.02 2.85 -12.24
CA ALA A 323 -9.50 3.31 -13.54
C ALA A 323 -8.54 4.51 -13.40
N ALA A 324 -8.87 5.49 -12.56
CA ALA A 324 -7.99 6.62 -12.28
C ALA A 324 -6.70 6.19 -11.57
N SER A 325 -6.78 5.20 -10.68
CA SER A 325 -5.60 4.67 -9.97
C SER A 325 -4.69 3.87 -10.90
N PHE A 326 -5.28 3.03 -11.78
CA PHE A 326 -4.55 2.17 -12.73
C PHE A 326 -3.60 2.95 -13.64
N ALA A 327 -4.00 4.14 -14.06
CA ALA A 327 -3.18 4.99 -14.93
C ALA A 327 -1.82 5.36 -14.33
N HIS A 328 -1.67 5.27 -13.00
CA HIS A 328 -0.43 5.60 -12.30
C HIS A 328 0.37 4.37 -11.84
N LEU A 329 -0.15 3.15 -11.98
CA LEU A 329 0.54 1.96 -11.44
C LEU A 329 1.62 1.44 -12.40
N ASP A 330 2.77 1.09 -11.85
CA ASP A 330 3.87 0.42 -12.55
C ASP A 330 3.74 -1.10 -12.53
N ALA A 331 3.16 -1.65 -11.46
CA ALA A 331 2.91 -3.08 -11.31
C ALA A 331 1.57 -3.32 -10.63
N THR A 332 0.92 -4.41 -11.00
CA THR A 332 -0.33 -4.90 -10.41
C THR A 332 -0.11 -6.30 -9.85
N THR A 333 -0.41 -6.48 -8.57
CA THR A 333 -0.39 -7.78 -7.90
C THR A 333 -1.81 -8.13 -7.51
N VAL A 334 -2.37 -9.13 -8.19
CA VAL A 334 -3.75 -9.57 -7.95
C VAL A 334 -3.73 -10.77 -7.02
N LEU A 335 -4.42 -10.68 -5.89
CA LEU A 335 -4.57 -11.76 -4.93
C LEU A 335 -5.94 -12.42 -5.10
N SER A 336 -5.92 -13.71 -5.41
CA SER A 336 -7.11 -14.48 -5.79
C SER A 336 -7.56 -15.41 -4.68
N ARG A 337 -8.88 -15.43 -4.42
CA ARG A 337 -9.50 -16.37 -3.48
C ARG A 337 -9.34 -17.82 -3.94
N SER A 338 -9.43 -18.10 -5.25
CA SER A 338 -9.33 -19.47 -5.76
C SER A 338 -7.93 -20.08 -5.54
N ILE A 339 -6.89 -19.24 -5.45
CA ILE A 339 -5.52 -19.66 -5.13
C ILE A 339 -5.37 -19.87 -3.62
N ALA A 340 -5.94 -18.96 -2.80
CA ALA A 340 -5.96 -19.10 -1.34
C ALA A 340 -6.69 -20.38 -0.89
N GLU A 341 -7.81 -20.74 -1.53
CA GLU A 341 -8.57 -21.97 -1.25
C GLU A 341 -7.78 -23.26 -1.55
N LYS A 342 -6.77 -23.20 -2.43
CA LYS A 342 -5.82 -24.30 -2.66
C LYS A 342 -4.74 -24.41 -1.57
N GLY A 343 -4.73 -23.49 -0.61
CA GLY A 343 -3.71 -23.36 0.42
C GLY A 343 -2.41 -22.71 -0.05
N ILE A 344 -2.39 -22.05 -1.22
CA ILE A 344 -1.18 -21.43 -1.76
C ILE A 344 -1.07 -20.01 -1.24
N TYR A 345 -0.01 -19.75 -0.47
CA TYR A 345 0.32 -18.43 0.07
C TYR A 345 1.75 -18.01 -0.34
N PRO A 346 1.97 -16.76 -0.79
CA PRO A 346 0.95 -15.72 -1.00
C PRO A 346 0.00 -16.05 -2.17
N ALA A 347 -1.26 -15.64 -2.07
CA ALA A 347 -2.32 -16.01 -3.01
C ALA A 347 -2.30 -15.20 -4.32
N VAL A 348 -1.12 -14.92 -4.86
CA VAL A 348 -0.93 -14.09 -6.06
C VAL A 348 -1.35 -14.85 -7.31
N ASP A 349 -2.19 -14.24 -8.14
CA ASP A 349 -2.55 -14.76 -9.46
C ASP A 349 -1.41 -14.50 -10.45
N PRO A 350 -0.74 -15.56 -10.94
CA PRO A 350 0.43 -15.43 -11.81
C PRO A 350 0.12 -14.97 -13.23
N LEU A 351 -1.16 -14.98 -13.64
CA LEU A 351 -1.60 -14.60 -14.98
C LEU A 351 -2.24 -13.20 -15.00
N ASP A 352 -2.96 -12.84 -13.94
CA ASP A 352 -3.62 -11.53 -13.83
C ASP A 352 -2.70 -10.44 -13.23
N SER A 353 -1.62 -10.83 -12.56
CA SER A 353 -0.59 -9.91 -12.07
C SER A 353 0.36 -9.50 -13.20
N THR A 354 0.69 -8.20 -13.27
CA THR A 354 1.51 -7.64 -14.35
C THR A 354 2.52 -6.62 -13.83
N SER A 355 3.57 -6.36 -14.60
CA SER A 355 4.54 -5.30 -14.30
C SER A 355 5.07 -4.68 -15.59
N ARG A 356 5.21 -3.36 -15.60
CA ARG A 356 5.80 -2.58 -16.70
C ARG A 356 7.26 -2.91 -16.91
N ILE A 357 7.98 -3.28 -15.84
CA ILE A 357 9.40 -3.61 -15.92
C ILE A 357 9.68 -5.06 -16.33
N LEU A 358 8.65 -5.90 -16.53
CA LEU A 358 8.77 -7.25 -17.08
C LEU A 358 9.13 -7.21 -18.58
N SER A 359 10.33 -6.73 -18.87
CA SER A 359 10.89 -6.47 -20.19
C SER A 359 12.34 -6.94 -20.23
N PRO A 360 12.79 -7.58 -21.34
CA PRO A 360 14.17 -8.04 -21.46
C PRO A 360 15.19 -6.90 -21.45
N LEU A 361 14.77 -5.67 -21.76
CA LEU A 361 15.64 -4.48 -21.72
C LEU A 361 16.02 -4.06 -20.29
N ILE A 362 15.20 -4.41 -19.29
CA ILE A 362 15.40 -4.01 -17.89
C ILE A 362 15.91 -5.19 -17.08
N LEU A 363 15.25 -6.36 -17.20
CA LEU A 363 15.55 -7.54 -16.38
C LEU A 363 16.58 -8.49 -17.01
N GLY A 364 16.95 -8.26 -18.27
CA GLY A 364 17.74 -9.19 -19.06
C GLY A 364 16.91 -10.32 -19.67
N GLU A 365 17.50 -11.02 -20.65
CA GLU A 365 16.79 -12.05 -21.42
C GLU A 365 16.45 -13.28 -20.59
N GLU A 366 17.33 -13.70 -19.67
CA GLU A 366 17.12 -14.93 -18.91
C GLU A 366 15.89 -14.84 -18.00
N HIS A 367 15.80 -13.80 -17.17
CA HIS A 367 14.64 -13.58 -16.30
C HIS A 367 13.35 -13.48 -17.11
N TYR A 368 13.35 -12.65 -18.16
CA TYR A 368 12.17 -12.45 -19.01
C TYR A 368 11.70 -13.76 -19.65
N ASN A 369 12.61 -14.53 -20.24
CA ASN A 369 12.27 -15.78 -20.93
C ASN A 369 11.71 -16.84 -19.96
N VAL A 370 12.31 -16.97 -18.77
CA VAL A 370 11.82 -17.90 -17.75
C VAL A 370 10.42 -17.50 -17.28
N ALA A 371 10.19 -16.21 -16.99
CA ALA A 371 8.88 -15.71 -16.59
C ALA A 371 7.81 -15.98 -17.67
N ARG A 372 8.14 -15.74 -18.96
CA ARG A 372 7.23 -16.03 -20.08
C ARG A 372 6.92 -17.51 -20.23
N GLN A 373 7.90 -18.40 -20.07
CA GLN A 373 7.68 -19.85 -20.14
C GLN A 373 6.80 -20.36 -18.99
N VAL A 374 6.99 -19.81 -17.78
CA VAL A 374 6.13 -20.08 -16.63
C VAL A 374 4.68 -19.64 -16.92
N GLN A 375 4.48 -18.41 -17.40
CA GLN A 375 3.15 -17.91 -17.78
C GLN A 375 2.50 -18.76 -18.88
N GLN A 376 3.25 -19.16 -19.91
CA GLN A 376 2.75 -20.02 -20.98
C GLN A 376 2.27 -21.39 -20.45
N THR A 377 3.06 -22.00 -19.57
CA THR A 377 2.72 -23.30 -18.96
C THR A 377 1.47 -23.21 -18.10
N LEU A 378 1.36 -22.17 -17.27
CA LEU A 378 0.19 -21.91 -16.42
C LEU A 378 -1.06 -21.56 -17.25
N GLN A 379 -0.90 -20.78 -18.33
CA GLN A 379 -1.99 -20.45 -19.24
C GLN A 379 -2.53 -21.70 -19.96
N ARG A 380 -1.63 -22.57 -20.45
CA ARG A 380 -2.01 -23.85 -21.06
C ARG A 380 -2.74 -24.74 -20.05
N TYR A 381 -2.25 -24.81 -18.82
CA TYR A 381 -2.92 -25.54 -17.74
C TYR A 381 -4.32 -25.01 -17.45
N LYS A 382 -4.52 -23.68 -17.37
CA LYS A 382 -5.84 -23.05 -17.19
C LYS A 382 -6.81 -23.46 -18.30
N SER A 383 -6.38 -23.49 -19.56
CA SER A 383 -7.20 -23.96 -20.68
C SER A 383 -7.54 -25.45 -20.63
N LEU A 384 -6.69 -26.28 -20.00
CA LEU A 384 -6.91 -27.72 -19.84
C LEU A 384 -7.81 -28.05 -18.64
N GLN A 385 -7.96 -27.16 -17.66
CA GLN A 385 -8.75 -27.41 -16.45
C GLN A 385 -10.22 -27.74 -16.76
N ASP A 386 -10.85 -27.04 -17.70
CA ASP A 386 -12.25 -27.31 -18.09
C ASP A 386 -12.40 -28.70 -18.71
N ILE A 387 -11.42 -29.10 -19.54
CA ILE A 387 -11.38 -30.44 -20.15
C ILE A 387 -11.20 -31.51 -19.07
N ILE A 388 -10.27 -31.30 -18.13
CA ILE A 388 -10.01 -32.21 -17.02
C ILE A 388 -11.25 -32.36 -16.14
N ALA A 389 -11.99 -31.28 -15.89
CA ALA A 389 -13.19 -31.29 -15.06
C ALA A 389 -14.35 -32.09 -15.69
N ILE A 390 -14.43 -32.14 -17.03
CA ILE A 390 -15.51 -32.82 -17.76
C ILE A 390 -15.13 -34.25 -18.13
N LEU A 391 -13.94 -34.45 -18.72
CA LEU A 391 -13.51 -35.71 -19.32
C LEU A 391 -12.56 -36.52 -18.42
N GLY A 392 -11.92 -35.88 -17.45
CA GLY A 392 -10.87 -36.50 -16.62
C GLY A 392 -9.46 -36.33 -17.20
N MET A 393 -8.43 -36.63 -16.39
CA MET A 393 -7.02 -36.48 -16.82
C MET A 393 -6.57 -37.55 -17.84
N ASP A 394 -7.23 -38.71 -17.88
CA ASP A 394 -6.81 -39.83 -18.72
C ASP A 394 -7.00 -39.57 -20.21
N GLU A 395 -7.95 -38.69 -20.55
CA GLU A 395 -8.31 -38.28 -21.91
C GLU A 395 -7.36 -37.25 -22.52
N LEU A 396 -6.41 -36.74 -21.73
CA LEU A 396 -5.39 -35.82 -22.22
C LEU A 396 -4.29 -36.56 -22.99
N SER A 397 -3.67 -35.86 -23.96
CA SER A 397 -2.45 -36.32 -24.59
C SER A 397 -1.31 -36.43 -23.55
N GLU A 398 -0.31 -37.29 -23.80
CA GLU A 398 0.83 -37.42 -22.88
C GLU A 398 1.61 -36.10 -22.70
N GLU A 399 1.65 -35.26 -23.73
CA GLU A 399 2.24 -33.91 -23.67
C GLU A 399 1.42 -32.96 -22.79
N ASP A 400 0.08 -33.01 -22.89
CA ASP A 400 -0.81 -32.21 -22.04
C ASP A 400 -0.74 -32.71 -20.59
N LYS A 401 -0.66 -34.03 -20.35
CA LYS A 401 -0.45 -34.60 -19.00
C LYS A 401 0.86 -34.10 -18.40
N LEU A 402 1.95 -34.09 -19.18
CA LEU A 402 3.23 -33.55 -18.74
C LEU A 402 3.14 -32.05 -18.42
N THR A 403 2.44 -31.29 -19.26
CA THR A 403 2.21 -29.85 -19.04
C THR A 403 1.43 -29.60 -17.74
N VAL A 404 0.37 -30.38 -17.49
CA VAL A 404 -0.42 -30.31 -16.25
C VAL A 404 0.44 -30.64 -15.03
N ALA A 405 1.26 -31.69 -15.12
CA ALA A 405 2.15 -32.09 -14.03
C ALA A 405 3.18 -31.00 -13.70
N ARG A 406 3.79 -30.38 -14.71
CA ARG A 406 4.72 -29.25 -14.52
C ARG A 406 4.01 -28.02 -13.99
N ALA A 407 2.84 -27.69 -14.54
CA ALA A 407 2.05 -26.53 -14.10
C ALA A 407 1.66 -26.63 -12.62
N ARG A 408 1.21 -27.79 -12.15
CA ARG A 408 0.90 -28.00 -10.71
C ARG A 408 2.13 -27.82 -9.82
N LYS A 409 3.29 -28.31 -10.25
CA LYS A 409 4.56 -28.09 -9.51
C LYS A 409 4.94 -26.62 -9.46
N ILE A 410 4.84 -25.91 -10.59
CA ILE A 410 5.07 -24.46 -10.67
C ILE A 410 4.10 -23.73 -9.75
N GLU A 411 2.80 -24.03 -9.82
CA GLU A 411 1.76 -23.41 -8.98
C GLU A 411 2.06 -23.58 -7.49
N ARG A 412 2.50 -24.78 -7.08
CA ARG A 412 2.95 -25.04 -5.70
C ARG A 412 4.26 -24.34 -5.37
N PHE A 413 5.22 -24.29 -6.29
CA PHE A 413 6.52 -23.65 -6.06
C PHE A 413 6.45 -22.13 -5.95
N LEU A 414 5.38 -21.50 -6.46
CA LEU A 414 5.08 -20.08 -6.21
C LEU A 414 4.73 -19.81 -4.74
N SER A 415 4.32 -20.82 -3.96
CA SER A 415 4.13 -20.66 -2.52
C SER A 415 5.46 -20.48 -1.79
N GLN A 416 5.43 -19.74 -0.69
CA GLN A 416 6.60 -19.42 0.10
C GLN A 416 6.22 -19.19 1.57
N PRO A 417 6.93 -19.80 2.54
CA PRO A 417 6.74 -19.48 3.95
C PRO A 417 7.28 -18.08 4.25
N PHE A 418 6.43 -17.22 4.79
CA PHE A 418 6.77 -15.86 5.21
C PHE A 418 7.22 -15.81 6.66
N HIS A 419 8.14 -14.90 6.98
CA HIS A 419 8.63 -14.71 8.35
C HIS A 419 7.52 -14.23 9.27
N VAL A 420 6.71 -13.28 8.79
CA VAL A 420 5.59 -12.73 9.57
C VAL A 420 4.48 -13.77 9.80
N ALA A 421 4.45 -14.83 8.98
CA ALA A 421 3.47 -15.91 9.10
C ALA A 421 3.98 -17.13 9.87
N GLU A 422 5.21 -17.10 10.41
CA GLU A 422 5.80 -18.24 11.14
C GLU A 422 4.95 -18.63 12.36
N VAL A 423 4.35 -17.66 13.06
CA VAL A 423 3.47 -17.88 14.20
C VAL A 423 2.22 -18.69 13.83
N PHE A 424 1.69 -18.49 12.62
CA PHE A 424 0.48 -19.18 12.14
C PHE A 424 0.78 -20.51 11.43
N THR A 425 1.92 -20.58 10.74
CA THR A 425 2.29 -21.74 9.89
C THR A 425 3.20 -22.75 10.59
N GLY A 426 3.87 -22.34 11.67
CA GLY A 426 4.89 -23.14 12.37
C GLY A 426 6.14 -23.46 11.53
N SER A 427 6.23 -22.91 10.32
CA SER A 427 7.34 -23.12 9.39
C SER A 427 8.21 -21.86 9.35
N PRO A 428 9.55 -22.00 9.41
CA PRO A 428 10.43 -20.84 9.41
C PRO A 428 10.32 -20.08 8.09
N GLY A 429 10.21 -18.76 8.18
CA GLY A 429 10.18 -17.88 7.02
C GLY A 429 11.42 -18.01 6.13
N LYS A 430 11.26 -17.77 4.84
CA LYS A 430 12.33 -17.84 3.85
C LYS A 430 12.37 -16.58 3.01
N LEU A 431 13.54 -15.94 2.94
CA LEU A 431 13.84 -14.89 1.98
C LEU A 431 14.57 -15.54 0.81
N VAL A 432 14.04 -15.42 -0.41
CA VAL A 432 14.57 -16.12 -1.59
C VAL A 432 15.23 -15.13 -2.52
N ASP A 433 16.50 -15.37 -2.86
CA ASP A 433 17.22 -14.51 -3.79
C ASP A 433 16.67 -14.60 -5.22
N LEU A 434 16.80 -13.50 -5.98
CA LEU A 434 16.31 -13.43 -7.36
C LEU A 434 16.96 -14.49 -8.26
N ALA A 435 18.28 -14.70 -8.12
CA ALA A 435 19.01 -15.68 -8.92
C ALA A 435 18.53 -17.11 -8.66
N ASP A 436 18.25 -17.45 -7.41
CA ASP A 436 17.74 -18.78 -7.02
C ASP A 436 16.29 -18.97 -7.49
N THR A 437 15.48 -17.91 -7.48
CA THR A 437 14.14 -17.90 -8.06
C THR A 437 14.21 -18.25 -9.55
N ILE A 438 15.00 -17.51 -10.34
CA ILE A 438 15.14 -17.73 -11.79
C ILE A 438 15.65 -19.16 -12.06
N LYS A 439 16.68 -19.61 -11.35
CA LYS A 439 17.26 -20.95 -11.49
C LYS A 439 16.24 -22.05 -11.21
N GLY A 440 15.47 -21.93 -10.13
CA GLY A 440 14.46 -22.91 -9.73
C GLY A 440 13.34 -23.04 -10.75
N PHE A 441 12.78 -21.91 -11.20
CA PHE A 441 11.72 -21.91 -12.20
C PHE A 441 12.20 -22.34 -13.59
N LYS A 442 13.43 -21.97 -13.98
CA LYS A 442 14.06 -22.45 -15.21
C LYS A 442 14.18 -23.97 -15.24
N GLY A 443 14.65 -24.57 -14.15
CA GLY A 443 14.76 -26.03 -14.08
C GLY A 443 13.41 -26.75 -14.08
N LEU A 444 12.35 -26.12 -13.53
CA LEU A 444 10.97 -26.64 -13.60
C LEU A 444 10.42 -26.64 -15.03
N VAL A 445 10.56 -25.54 -15.77
CA VAL A 445 10.07 -25.45 -17.16
C VAL A 445 10.87 -26.35 -18.12
N GLU A 446 12.17 -26.51 -17.87
CA GLU A 446 13.05 -27.42 -18.62
C GLU A 446 12.84 -28.92 -18.27
N GLY A 447 12.07 -29.23 -17.22
CA GLY A 447 11.76 -30.61 -16.81
C GLY A 447 12.83 -31.32 -15.97
N LYS A 448 13.84 -30.59 -15.45
CA LYS A 448 14.92 -31.17 -14.62
C LYS A 448 14.39 -31.85 -13.34
N TYR A 449 13.21 -31.44 -12.89
CA TYR A 449 12.60 -31.89 -11.63
C TYR A 449 11.29 -32.68 -11.84
N ASP A 450 11.08 -33.23 -13.04
CA ASP A 450 9.86 -33.98 -13.36
C ASP A 450 9.69 -35.25 -12.50
N HIS A 451 10.79 -35.82 -12.01
CA HIS A 451 10.79 -36.99 -11.13
C HIS A 451 10.34 -36.71 -9.69
N LEU A 452 10.31 -35.44 -9.25
CA LEU A 452 9.91 -35.09 -7.88
C LEU A 452 8.38 -35.01 -7.74
N PRO A 453 7.81 -35.39 -6.59
CA PRO A 453 6.37 -35.26 -6.33
C PRO A 453 5.95 -33.78 -6.17
N GLU A 454 4.69 -33.46 -6.48
CA GLU A 454 4.15 -32.09 -6.38
C GLU A 454 4.32 -31.47 -4.98
N GLN A 455 4.15 -32.28 -3.92
CA GLN A 455 4.26 -31.85 -2.52
C GLN A 455 5.68 -31.41 -2.12
N ALA A 456 6.70 -31.80 -2.89
CA ALA A 456 8.07 -31.34 -2.65
C ALA A 456 8.22 -29.83 -2.88
N PHE A 457 7.38 -29.24 -3.73
CA PHE A 457 7.42 -27.82 -4.10
C PHE A 457 6.53 -26.92 -3.25
N TYR A 458 5.75 -27.49 -2.34
CA TYR A 458 4.82 -26.72 -1.51
C TYR A 458 5.51 -26.16 -0.26
N MET A 459 5.33 -24.87 0.03
CA MET A 459 5.87 -24.16 1.20
C MET A 459 7.38 -24.40 1.43
N VAL A 460 8.17 -24.12 0.40
CA VAL A 460 9.64 -24.18 0.41
C VAL A 460 10.22 -22.87 -0.13
N GLY A 461 11.45 -22.54 0.23
CA GLY A 461 12.17 -21.38 -0.30
C GLY A 461 12.75 -21.68 -1.69
N THR A 462 13.98 -22.20 -1.72
CA THR A 462 14.76 -22.46 -2.94
C THR A 462 14.46 -23.83 -3.55
N ILE A 463 15.02 -24.09 -4.73
CA ILE A 463 14.86 -25.36 -5.42
C ILE A 463 15.61 -26.51 -4.71
N GLU A 464 16.73 -26.19 -4.05
CA GLU A 464 17.50 -27.14 -3.24
C GLU A 464 16.66 -27.68 -2.08
N GLU A 465 15.90 -26.83 -1.40
CA GLU A 465 14.97 -27.24 -0.34
C GLU A 465 13.86 -28.15 -0.88
N ALA A 466 13.35 -27.87 -2.09
CA ALA A 466 12.37 -28.73 -2.75
C ALA A 466 12.94 -30.12 -3.04
N ILE A 467 14.19 -30.21 -3.50
CA ILE A 467 14.87 -31.49 -3.76
C ILE A 467 15.06 -32.26 -2.44
N GLU A 468 15.49 -31.60 -1.38
CA GLU A 468 15.65 -32.24 -0.06
C GLU A 468 14.32 -32.75 0.50
N LYS A 469 13.26 -31.95 0.39
CA LYS A 469 11.90 -32.34 0.80
C LYS A 469 11.39 -33.52 -0.03
N GLY A 470 11.65 -33.52 -1.34
CA GLY A 470 11.31 -34.63 -2.23
C GLY A 470 12.01 -35.93 -1.84
N LYS A 471 13.29 -35.88 -1.45
CA LYS A 471 14.03 -37.05 -0.94
C LYS A 471 13.44 -37.60 0.36
N LYS A 472 13.03 -36.72 1.29
CA LYS A 472 12.38 -37.12 2.55
C LYS A 472 11.04 -37.82 2.28
N LEU A 473 10.20 -37.24 1.43
CA LEU A 473 8.91 -37.84 1.04
C LEU A 473 9.08 -39.20 0.37
N ALA A 474 10.10 -39.36 -0.48
CA ALA A 474 10.41 -40.65 -1.10
C ALA A 474 10.90 -41.69 -0.07
N ALA A 475 11.65 -41.27 0.95
CA ALA A 475 12.12 -42.14 2.02
C ALA A 475 11.02 -42.53 3.03
N GLU A 476 10.01 -41.68 3.24
CA GLU A 476 8.84 -41.98 4.08
C GLU A 476 7.82 -42.89 3.37
N ALA A 477 7.80 -42.87 2.04
CA ALA A 477 6.93 -43.71 1.23
C ALA A 477 7.52 -45.09 0.88
N ALA A 478 8.83 -45.28 1.09
CA ALA A 478 9.56 -46.53 0.91
C ALA A 478 9.62 -47.32 2.23
#